data_AF-A0A972UW66-F1
#
_entry.id   AF-A0A972UW66-F1
#
_cell.length_a   1.000
_cell.length_b   1.000
_cell.length_c   1.000
_cell.angle_alpha   90.00
_cell.angle_beta   90.00
_cell.angle_gamma   90.00
#
_symmetry.space_group_name_H-M   'P 1'
#
loop_
_entity.id
_entity.type
_entity.pdbx_description
1 polymer ?
#
loop_
_entity_poly.entity_id
_entity_poly.type
_entity_poly.pdbx_seq_one_letter_code
_entity_poly.pdbx_strand_id
1 'polypeptide(L)'
;MNSLLSSAIESCSESSIAFSKFITANDAGATGGHQAGFHIHKHSWSLFFDSPGVKGSNKDIFIKIKWQGDFETDSRCIYYGVGTRNEYRLTRFGRGFSFLQEDNVGDLLIIAKKDSKYYEAFVLSDDLDIEGFFNAFGISSTETNGILPKSNVPTAEDILQELFKKFIERLTVDFPPTIELATGAREIFLKAYQRTYDSVLKQPDKDILNWLSTEFNLFKAIENDRYCDYITTPINSVDDLIKIANTILNRRKSRAGKSLEHHLSKVFNIWNISYTSQATTEVNKKPDFIFLSIEQYFKEPVGSDKLVFLGAKTTCKDRWRQIVGEADRIPQKHLFTLQQGISVNQLKEMKTEGVSLVVPKPYLSSFPKEYRADIWTLNKFVHYVRETQS
;
A
#
# COMPACT_ATOMS: atom_id res chain seq x y z
N MET A 1 -12.10 6.45 3.93
CA MET A 1 -11.87 7.34 5.08
C MET A 1 -10.39 7.23 5.39
N ASN A 2 -9.62 8.28 5.16
CA ASN A 2 -8.21 8.32 5.56
C ASN A 2 -8.17 8.41 7.10
N SER A 3 -7.22 7.70 7.73
CA SER A 3 -6.99 7.86 9.16
C SER A 3 -6.37 9.24 9.43
N LEU A 4 -6.51 9.73 10.67
CA LEU A 4 -5.93 11.01 11.08
C LEU A 4 -4.41 11.05 10.85
N LEU A 5 -3.73 9.94 11.12
CA LEU A 5 -2.32 9.73 10.79
C LEU A 5 -2.02 9.97 9.31
N SER A 6 -2.78 9.35 8.40
CA SER A 6 -2.57 9.51 6.96
C SER A 6 -2.72 10.97 6.53
N SER A 7 -3.72 11.68 7.06
CA SER A 7 -3.92 13.10 6.78
C SER A 7 -2.79 13.98 7.32
N ALA A 8 -2.27 13.67 8.51
CA ALA A 8 -1.13 14.39 9.08
C ALA A 8 0.15 14.19 8.25
N ILE A 9 0.44 12.95 7.84
CA ILE A 9 1.58 12.62 6.97
C ILE A 9 1.46 13.34 5.62
N GLU A 10 0.31 13.23 4.96
CA GLU A 10 0.04 13.88 3.67
C GLU A 10 0.21 15.41 3.76
N SER A 11 -0.42 16.05 4.74
CA SER A 11 -0.35 17.50 4.93
C SER A 11 1.08 18.00 5.17
N CYS A 12 1.86 17.29 6.00
CA CYS A 12 3.26 17.61 6.23
C CYS A 12 4.15 17.38 5.01
N SER A 13 3.88 16.32 4.23
CA SER A 13 4.68 15.96 3.05
C SER A 13 4.52 16.97 1.91
N GLU A 14 3.31 17.50 1.73
CA GLU A 14 3.02 18.55 0.74
C GLU A 14 3.49 19.95 1.18
N SER A 15 3.78 20.13 2.47
CA SER A 15 4.09 21.46 3.03
C SER A 15 5.55 21.84 2.84
N SER A 16 5.79 23.11 2.55
CA SER A 16 7.15 23.65 2.42
C SER A 16 7.94 23.64 3.74
N ILE A 17 7.24 23.61 4.87
CA ILE A 17 7.81 23.50 6.20
C ILE A 17 6.75 22.91 7.13
N ALA A 18 7.15 21.99 8.00
CA ALA A 18 6.29 21.37 8.98
C ALA A 18 7.05 21.21 10.31
N PHE A 19 6.32 21.03 11.40
CA PHE A 19 6.84 21.03 12.75
C PHE A 19 6.10 19.99 13.59
N SER A 20 6.81 19.32 14.50
CA SER A 20 6.18 18.48 15.51
C SER A 20 6.71 18.78 16.91
N LYS A 21 5.87 18.58 17.92
CA LYS A 21 6.27 18.59 19.34
C LYS A 21 5.31 17.77 20.19
N PHE A 22 5.81 17.21 21.27
CA PHE A 22 4.93 16.78 22.34
C PHE A 22 4.32 17.98 23.07
N ILE A 23 3.05 17.87 23.45
CA ILE A 23 2.37 18.87 24.28
C ILE A 23 2.86 18.70 25.72
N THR A 24 3.32 19.80 26.32
CA THR A 24 3.86 19.82 27.69
C THR A 24 2.83 20.38 28.66
N ALA A 25 2.98 20.08 29.96
CA ALA A 25 2.14 20.65 31.01
C ALA A 25 2.13 22.19 31.03
N ASN A 26 3.24 22.82 30.63
CA ASN A 26 3.33 24.28 30.52
C ASN A 26 2.51 24.85 29.36
N ASP A 27 2.30 24.07 28.29
CA ASP A 27 1.48 24.51 27.16
C ASP A 27 0.00 24.52 27.54
N ALA A 28 -0.45 23.45 28.22
CA ALA A 28 -1.81 23.25 28.70
C ALA A 28 -2.21 24.17 29.87
N GLY A 29 -1.28 24.96 30.41
CA GLY A 29 -1.55 25.87 31.53
C GLY A 29 -1.71 25.19 32.90
N ALA A 30 -1.43 23.89 32.99
CA ALA A 30 -1.52 23.07 34.21
C ALA A 30 -0.61 23.57 35.35
N THR A 31 0.43 24.35 35.02
CA THR A 31 1.39 24.88 36.01
C THR A 31 0.95 26.20 36.66
N GLY A 32 -0.29 26.66 36.40
CA GLY A 32 -0.86 27.86 37.05
C GLY A 32 -0.23 29.20 36.62
N GLY A 33 0.69 29.19 35.66
CA GLY A 33 1.35 30.39 35.14
C GLY A 33 0.53 31.12 34.06
N HIS A 34 0.75 32.43 33.92
CA HIS A 34 0.12 33.28 32.88
C HIS A 34 0.57 32.99 31.43
N GLN A 35 1.22 31.85 31.18
CA GLN A 35 1.85 31.52 29.90
C GLN A 35 1.05 30.44 29.15
N ALA A 36 -0.14 30.80 28.65
CA ALA A 36 -0.97 29.89 27.85
C ALA A 36 -0.51 29.82 26.38
N GLY A 37 -0.50 28.60 25.81
CA GLY A 37 -0.26 28.34 24.38
C GLY A 37 1.06 27.63 24.10
N PHE A 38 1.10 26.92 22.95
CA PHE A 38 2.21 26.06 22.58
C PHE A 38 3.51 26.83 22.45
N HIS A 39 4.49 26.47 23.26
CA HIS A 39 5.86 26.92 23.11
C HIS A 39 6.46 26.36 21.82
N ILE A 40 7.14 27.21 21.05
CA ILE A 40 7.81 26.85 19.80
C ILE A 40 9.31 27.03 20.02
N HIS A 41 10.09 26.00 19.71
CA HIS A 41 11.54 26.05 19.88
C HIS A 41 12.18 27.21 19.11
N LYS A 42 13.22 27.83 19.67
CA LYS A 42 13.84 29.03 19.10
C LYS A 42 14.38 28.84 17.70
N HIS A 43 14.83 27.64 17.35
CA HIS A 43 15.33 27.33 16.01
C HIS A 43 14.22 27.09 14.97
N SER A 44 12.96 27.04 15.40
CA SER A 44 11.79 26.82 14.54
C SER A 44 11.07 28.12 14.14
N TRP A 45 11.73 29.27 14.30
CA TRP A 45 11.15 30.59 13.97
C TRP A 45 10.69 30.69 12.50
N SER A 46 11.36 29.98 11.60
CA SER A 46 11.08 29.96 10.15
C SER A 46 9.72 29.35 9.81
N LEU A 47 9.09 28.64 10.76
CA LEU A 47 7.72 28.17 10.61
C LEU A 47 6.77 29.35 10.35
N PHE A 48 6.96 30.47 11.06
CA PHE A 48 6.01 31.58 11.06
C PHE A 48 6.60 32.92 10.59
N PHE A 49 7.93 33.09 10.65
CA PHE A 49 8.57 34.38 10.42
C PHE A 49 9.69 34.28 9.37
N ASP A 50 9.90 35.36 8.61
CA ASP A 50 10.99 35.45 7.61
C ASP A 50 12.37 35.75 8.23
N SER A 51 12.38 36.16 9.51
CA SER A 51 13.60 36.42 10.26
C SER A 51 13.39 36.11 11.75
N PRO A 52 14.45 35.70 12.48
CA PRO A 52 14.35 35.46 13.90
C PRO A 52 13.99 36.75 14.66
N GLY A 53 13.26 36.59 15.75
CA GLY A 53 13.03 37.63 16.74
C GLY A 53 14.32 38.11 17.40
N VAL A 54 14.34 39.40 17.74
CA VAL A 54 15.50 40.06 18.34
C VAL A 54 15.16 40.45 19.79
N LYS A 55 16.01 40.03 20.74
CA LYS A 55 15.84 40.36 22.15
C LYS A 55 15.75 41.90 22.31
N GLY A 56 14.74 42.36 23.04
CA GLY A 56 14.42 43.78 23.21
C GLY A 56 13.13 44.22 22.50
N SER A 57 12.60 43.42 21.58
CA SER A 57 11.30 43.69 20.93
C SER A 57 10.43 42.44 20.83
N ASN A 58 9.12 42.66 20.72
CA ASN A 58 8.17 41.59 20.37
C ASN A 58 7.95 41.56 18.86
N LYS A 59 7.62 40.39 18.32
CA LYS A 59 7.27 40.20 16.90
C LYS A 59 6.11 39.22 16.80
N ASP A 60 5.06 39.53 16.05
CA ASP A 60 3.91 38.64 15.93
C ASP A 60 3.27 38.62 14.54
N ILE A 61 2.54 37.55 14.27
CA ILE A 61 1.75 37.35 13.06
C ILE A 61 0.44 36.63 13.42
N PHE A 62 -0.65 37.05 12.78
CA PHE A 62 -1.94 36.38 12.85
C PHE A 62 -2.11 35.41 11.68
N ILE A 63 -2.53 34.19 11.99
CA ILE A 63 -2.62 33.07 11.06
C ILE A 63 -3.93 32.32 11.27
N LYS A 64 -4.36 31.61 10.24
CA LYS A 64 -5.50 30.69 10.29
C LYS A 64 -4.99 29.25 10.32
N ILE A 65 -5.53 28.45 11.23
CA ILE A 65 -5.15 27.03 11.39
C ILE A 65 -6.39 26.17 11.31
N LYS A 66 -6.39 25.19 10.40
CA LYS A 66 -7.38 24.12 10.33
C LYS A 66 -6.92 22.90 11.15
N TRP A 67 -7.74 22.46 12.09
CA TRP A 67 -7.41 21.41 13.07
C TRP A 67 -8.12 20.10 12.74
N GLN A 68 -7.38 18.98 12.74
CA GLN A 68 -7.87 17.61 12.48
C GLN A 68 -8.64 17.42 11.16
N GLY A 69 -8.71 18.44 10.29
CA GLY A 69 -9.59 18.46 9.12
C GLY A 69 -10.99 19.05 9.35
N ASP A 70 -11.33 19.43 10.59
CA ASP A 70 -12.71 19.66 11.02
C ASP A 70 -13.07 21.14 11.21
N PHE A 71 -12.24 21.92 11.91
CA PHE A 71 -12.55 23.31 12.27
C PHE A 71 -11.34 24.24 12.20
N GLU A 72 -11.57 25.55 12.20
CA GLU A 72 -10.52 26.56 12.09
C GLU A 72 -10.40 27.48 13.31
N THR A 73 -9.21 28.02 13.51
CA THR A 73 -8.92 29.04 14.53
C THR A 73 -8.17 30.24 13.94
N ASP A 74 -8.49 31.44 14.40
CA ASP A 74 -7.70 32.66 14.14
C ASP A 74 -6.63 32.82 15.24
N SER A 75 -5.48 32.22 14.99
CA SER A 75 -4.37 32.08 15.94
C SER A 75 -3.34 33.20 15.80
N ARG A 76 -2.50 33.36 16.82
CA ARG A 76 -1.39 34.32 16.86
C ARG A 76 -0.08 33.61 17.19
N CYS A 77 0.89 33.67 16.29
CA CYS A 77 2.27 33.35 16.61
C CYS A 77 2.99 34.61 17.08
N ILE A 78 3.67 34.54 18.22
CA ILE A 78 4.35 35.67 18.84
C ILE A 78 5.71 35.26 19.40
N TYR A 79 6.72 36.07 19.09
CA TYR A 79 8.00 36.13 19.79
C TYR A 79 7.91 37.15 20.93
N TYR A 80 8.14 36.70 22.15
CA TYR A 80 8.29 37.54 23.33
C TYR A 80 9.78 37.81 23.58
N GLY A 81 10.24 39.03 23.25
CA GLY A 81 11.63 39.45 23.42
C GLY A 81 11.84 40.55 24.47
N VAL A 82 10.77 41.13 25.02
CA VAL A 82 10.82 42.20 26.02
C VAL A 82 10.93 41.64 27.45
N GLY A 83 11.60 42.38 28.35
CA GLY A 83 11.77 41.98 29.75
C GLY A 83 12.66 40.75 29.89
N THR A 84 12.28 39.79 30.73
CA THR A 84 13.04 38.53 30.90
C THR A 84 12.77 37.50 29.80
N ARG A 85 11.67 37.63 29.04
CA ARG A 85 11.22 36.61 28.07
C ARG A 85 12.03 36.63 26.78
N ASN A 86 12.33 35.45 26.26
CA ASN A 86 13.00 35.24 24.98
C ASN A 86 12.50 33.91 24.43
N GLU A 87 11.28 33.87 23.91
CA GLU A 87 10.59 32.63 23.51
C GLU A 87 9.55 32.88 22.41
N TYR A 88 9.22 31.84 21.64
CA TYR A 88 8.15 31.87 20.65
C TYR A 88 6.96 31.07 21.17
N ARG A 89 5.74 31.55 20.88
CA ARG A 89 4.50 30.88 21.25
C ARG A 89 3.45 30.97 20.17
N LEU A 90 2.68 29.89 20.02
CA LEU A 90 1.44 29.87 19.28
C LEU A 90 0.26 29.96 20.26
N THR A 91 -0.62 30.92 20.04
CA THR A 91 -1.67 31.31 21.01
C THR A 91 -2.97 31.68 20.31
N ARG A 92 -4.01 32.03 21.08
CA ARG A 92 -5.30 32.56 20.60
C ARG A 92 -6.16 31.54 19.84
N PHE A 93 -6.36 30.36 20.42
CA PHE A 93 -7.18 29.28 19.82
C PHE A 93 -8.70 29.44 20.00
N GLY A 94 -9.15 30.45 20.76
CA GLY A 94 -10.55 30.61 21.15
C GLY A 94 -10.88 29.96 22.49
N ARG A 95 -12.13 30.15 22.97
CA ARG A 95 -12.61 29.52 24.21
C ARG A 95 -12.96 28.06 23.95
N GLY A 96 -12.59 27.17 24.86
CA GLY A 96 -12.95 25.74 24.78
C GLY A 96 -12.13 24.95 23.74
N PHE A 97 -10.91 25.38 23.42
CA PHE A 97 -10.06 24.64 22.50
C PHE A 97 -9.66 23.28 23.08
N SER A 98 -10.00 22.20 22.38
CA SER A 98 -9.94 20.82 22.89
C SER A 98 -8.56 20.20 22.93
N PHE A 99 -7.55 20.83 22.31
CA PHE A 99 -6.20 20.27 22.16
C PHE A 99 -5.14 20.99 23.00
N LEU A 100 -5.57 21.76 24.00
CA LEU A 100 -4.71 22.47 24.95
C LEU A 100 -5.25 22.26 26.38
N GLN A 101 -5.65 21.04 26.69
CA GLN A 101 -6.12 20.62 28.02
C GLN A 101 -5.07 19.71 28.69
N GLU A 102 -5.23 19.45 29.99
CA GLU A 102 -4.35 18.54 30.73
C GLU A 102 -4.31 17.13 30.12
N ASP A 103 -5.44 16.64 29.61
CA ASP A 103 -5.55 15.32 28.96
C ASP A 103 -4.72 15.20 27.68
N ASN A 104 -4.26 16.31 27.10
CA ASN A 104 -3.41 16.29 25.91
C ASN A 104 -1.91 16.30 26.23
N VAL A 105 -1.51 16.35 27.50
CA VAL A 105 -0.10 16.31 27.86
C VAL A 105 0.48 14.96 27.46
N GLY A 106 1.50 14.98 26.60
CA GLY A 106 2.08 13.77 25.99
C GLY A 106 1.57 13.47 24.58
N ASP A 107 0.51 14.13 24.11
CA ASP A 107 0.07 14.02 22.71
C ASP A 107 1.08 14.69 21.75
N LEU A 108 1.14 14.20 20.52
CA LEU A 108 1.97 14.77 19.47
C LEU A 108 1.21 15.84 18.69
N LEU A 109 1.61 17.10 18.88
CA LEU A 109 1.19 18.23 18.04
C LEU A 109 2.00 18.27 16.74
N ILE A 110 1.31 18.39 15.63
CA ILE A 110 1.87 18.50 14.27
C ILE A 110 1.32 19.78 13.63
N ILE A 111 2.17 20.57 12.98
CA ILE A 111 1.78 21.81 12.28
C ILE A 111 2.43 21.82 10.89
N ALA A 112 1.63 22.02 9.86
CA ALA A 112 2.03 22.04 8.46
C ALA A 112 1.69 23.40 7.82
N LYS A 113 2.67 24.07 7.21
CA LYS A 113 2.48 25.37 6.55
C LYS A 113 2.03 25.19 5.11
N LYS A 114 0.75 25.47 4.84
CA LYS A 114 0.14 25.36 3.51
C LYS A 114 0.29 26.65 2.70
N ASP A 115 0.24 27.81 3.35
CA ASP A 115 0.49 29.13 2.75
C ASP A 115 1.16 30.05 3.79
N SER A 116 1.54 31.26 3.39
CA SER A 116 2.05 32.37 4.20
C SER A 116 1.31 32.57 5.53
N LYS A 117 -0.03 32.51 5.53
CA LYS A 117 -0.88 32.71 6.71
C LYS A 117 -1.91 31.59 6.96
N TYR A 118 -1.79 30.46 6.26
CA TYR A 118 -2.71 29.33 6.38
C TYR A 118 -1.95 28.04 6.69
N TYR A 119 -2.41 27.33 7.72
CA TYR A 119 -1.76 26.16 8.28
C TYR A 119 -2.79 25.07 8.54
N GLU A 120 -2.32 23.83 8.53
CA GLU A 120 -3.07 22.68 9.04
C GLU A 120 -2.35 22.14 10.27
N ALA A 121 -3.11 21.67 11.25
CA ALA A 121 -2.56 21.11 12.47
C ALA A 121 -3.31 19.88 12.93
N PHE A 122 -2.57 18.96 13.53
CA PHE A 122 -3.06 17.67 13.98
C PHE A 122 -2.56 17.39 15.39
N VAL A 123 -3.37 16.66 16.17
CA VAL A 123 -2.97 16.14 17.48
C VAL A 123 -3.22 14.63 17.49
N LEU A 124 -2.14 13.86 17.64
CA LEU A 124 -2.18 12.41 17.72
C LEU A 124 -1.98 11.99 19.19
N SER A 125 -2.88 11.16 19.69
CA SER A 125 -2.86 10.66 21.08
C SER A 125 -2.59 9.16 21.18
N ASP A 126 -2.68 8.42 20.06
CA ASP A 126 -2.42 6.97 20.02
C ASP A 126 -0.94 6.70 19.74
N ASP A 127 -0.32 5.82 20.54
CA ASP A 127 1.10 5.49 20.44
C ASP A 127 1.47 4.89 19.07
N LEU A 128 0.60 4.08 18.47
CA LEU A 128 0.87 3.47 17.15
C LEU A 128 0.81 4.53 16.04
N ASP A 129 -0.10 5.49 16.15
CA ASP A 129 -0.17 6.61 15.21
C ASP A 129 1.07 7.52 15.34
N ILE A 130 1.51 7.80 16.57
CA ILE A 130 2.71 8.58 16.84
C ILE A 130 3.96 7.87 16.26
N GLU A 131 4.12 6.57 16.51
CA GLU A 131 5.19 5.77 15.93
C GLU A 131 5.11 5.74 14.40
N GLY A 132 3.90 5.60 13.83
CA GLY A 132 3.65 5.66 12.40
C GLY A 132 4.11 6.98 11.77
N PHE A 133 3.84 8.11 12.44
CA PHE A 133 4.25 9.44 11.99
C PHE A 133 5.77 9.59 12.04
N PHE A 134 6.40 9.16 13.13
CA PHE A 134 7.86 9.18 13.29
C PHE A 134 8.58 8.36 12.22
N ASN A 135 8.06 7.16 11.92
CA ASN A 135 8.58 6.33 10.84
C ASN A 135 8.47 7.00 9.46
N ALA A 136 7.40 7.75 9.20
CA ALA A 136 7.21 8.44 7.92
C ALA A 136 8.23 9.56 7.68
N PHE A 137 8.62 10.29 8.74
CA PHE A 137 9.59 11.39 8.65
C PHE A 137 11.02 11.01 9.08
N GLY A 138 11.25 9.74 9.43
CA GLY A 138 12.56 9.24 9.84
C GLY A 138 13.11 9.92 11.11
N ILE A 139 12.24 10.29 12.04
CA ILE A 139 12.59 10.93 13.32
C ILE A 139 12.27 10.02 14.50
N SER A 140 12.91 10.27 15.64
CA SER A 140 12.61 9.61 16.92
C SER A 140 11.83 10.53 17.88
N SER A 141 11.29 9.96 18.96
CA SER A 141 10.61 10.73 20.02
C SER A 141 11.49 11.80 20.68
N THR A 142 12.81 11.62 20.65
CA THR A 142 13.80 12.59 21.15
C THR A 142 14.11 13.74 20.19
N GLU A 143 13.68 13.65 18.93
CA GLU A 143 13.95 14.62 17.87
C GLU A 143 12.73 15.53 17.58
N THR A 144 11.79 15.60 18.52
CA THR A 144 10.61 16.46 18.45
C THR A 144 10.89 17.88 18.96
N ASN A 145 9.87 18.76 18.93
CA ASN A 145 9.98 20.19 19.23
C ASN A 145 10.91 20.91 18.23
N GLY A 146 10.77 20.56 16.96
CA GLY A 146 11.62 20.99 15.87
C GLY A 146 10.90 21.00 14.53
N ILE A 147 11.52 21.65 13.55
CA ILE A 147 11.08 21.56 12.15
C ILE A 147 11.31 20.12 11.69
N LEU A 148 10.29 19.49 11.11
CA LEU A 148 10.43 18.17 10.53
C LEU A 148 11.48 18.21 9.44
N PRO A 149 12.39 17.22 9.37
CA PRO A 149 13.27 17.11 8.23
C PRO A 149 12.39 16.99 6.99
N LYS A 150 12.52 17.96 6.07
CA LYS A 150 12.02 17.77 4.71
C LYS A 150 12.73 16.54 4.18
N SER A 151 12.02 15.42 4.07
CA SER A 151 12.58 14.25 3.41
C SER A 151 12.80 14.64 1.94
N ASN A 152 14.01 15.10 1.62
CA ASN A 152 14.53 15.06 0.25
C ASN A 152 14.81 13.62 -0.18
N VAL A 153 14.55 12.63 0.70
CA VAL A 153 14.53 11.22 0.33
C VAL A 153 13.12 10.91 -0.17
N PRO A 154 12.96 10.61 -1.47
CA PRO A 154 11.69 10.19 -2.03
C PRO A 154 11.16 8.99 -1.24
N THR A 155 9.89 9.01 -0.85
CA THR A 155 9.25 7.83 -0.26
C THR A 155 9.20 6.69 -1.28
N ALA A 156 8.96 5.45 -0.82
CA ALA A 156 8.78 4.33 -1.75
C ALA A 156 7.65 4.61 -2.76
N GLU A 157 6.59 5.34 -2.35
CA GLU A 157 5.50 5.72 -3.23
C GLU A 157 5.94 6.79 -4.25
N ASP A 158 6.71 7.80 -3.85
CA ASP A 158 7.28 8.79 -4.78
C ASP A 158 8.17 8.12 -5.84
N ILE A 159 8.99 7.17 -5.41
CA ILE A 159 9.84 6.38 -6.32
C ILE A 159 8.98 5.51 -7.24
N LEU A 160 7.91 4.89 -6.75
CA LEU A 160 6.97 4.12 -7.58
C LEU A 160 6.40 5.01 -8.69
N GLN A 161 5.89 6.20 -8.35
CA GLN A 161 5.30 7.13 -9.33
C GLN A 161 6.33 7.59 -10.36
N GLU A 162 7.55 7.94 -9.93
CA GLU A 162 8.63 8.31 -10.83
C GLU A 162 9.00 7.16 -11.78
N LEU A 163 9.08 5.93 -11.26
CA LEU A 163 9.40 4.76 -12.06
C LEU A 163 8.26 4.34 -13.00
N PHE A 164 6.99 4.52 -12.60
CA PHE A 164 5.84 4.33 -13.47
C PHE A 164 5.89 5.28 -14.66
N LYS A 165 6.15 6.57 -14.41
CA LYS A 165 6.30 7.57 -15.48
C LYS A 165 7.42 7.17 -16.46
N LYS A 166 8.60 6.81 -15.93
CA LYS A 166 9.73 6.35 -16.76
C LYS A 166 9.41 5.08 -17.55
N PHE A 167 8.59 4.17 -17.00
CA PHE A 167 8.15 2.98 -17.71
C PHE A 167 7.22 3.35 -18.87
N ILE A 168 6.23 4.20 -18.61
CA ILE A 168 5.25 4.67 -19.61
C ILE A 168 5.92 5.41 -20.76
N GLU A 169 6.88 6.30 -20.46
CA GLU A 169 7.64 7.08 -21.46
C GLU A 169 8.46 6.21 -22.42
N ARG A 170 8.80 4.98 -22.03
CA ARG A 170 9.59 4.04 -22.85
C ARG A 170 8.73 3.15 -23.74
N LEU A 171 7.42 3.12 -23.54
CA LEU A 171 6.53 2.24 -24.30
C LEU A 171 6.41 2.72 -25.76
N THR A 172 6.62 1.79 -26.69
CA THR A 172 6.41 2.01 -28.13
C THR A 172 5.01 1.58 -28.60
N VAL A 173 4.23 0.98 -27.70
CA VAL A 173 2.86 0.51 -27.93
C VAL A 173 1.94 1.06 -26.84
N ASP A 174 0.66 1.22 -27.14
CA ASP A 174 -0.31 1.74 -26.16
C ASP A 174 -0.35 0.89 -24.89
N PHE A 175 -0.33 -0.43 -25.06
CA PHE A 175 -0.45 -1.41 -24.00
C PHE A 175 0.55 -2.56 -24.21
N PRO A 176 1.58 -2.71 -23.36
CA PRO A 176 2.59 -3.75 -23.51
C PRO A 176 1.99 -5.14 -23.23
N PRO A 177 2.61 -6.22 -23.74
CA PRO A 177 2.27 -7.59 -23.37
C PRO A 177 2.21 -7.80 -21.85
N THR A 178 1.31 -8.67 -21.38
CA THR A 178 1.09 -8.90 -19.93
C THR A 178 2.37 -9.36 -19.21
N ILE A 179 3.23 -10.13 -19.88
CA ILE A 179 4.52 -10.57 -19.32
C ILE A 179 5.50 -9.41 -19.11
N GLU A 180 5.56 -8.45 -20.04
CA GLU A 180 6.41 -7.26 -19.92
C GLU A 180 5.92 -6.37 -18.79
N LEU A 181 4.61 -6.18 -18.69
CA LEU A 181 4.01 -5.41 -17.60
C LEU A 181 4.25 -6.04 -16.24
N ALA A 182 4.03 -7.36 -16.10
CA ALA A 182 4.29 -8.09 -14.87
C ALA A 182 5.79 -8.04 -14.49
N THR A 183 6.68 -8.09 -15.48
CA THR A 183 8.15 -7.96 -15.26
C THR A 183 8.51 -6.55 -14.80
N GLY A 184 8.06 -5.53 -15.51
CA GLY A 184 8.28 -4.13 -15.13
C GLY A 184 7.75 -3.82 -13.73
N ALA A 185 6.54 -4.28 -13.40
CA ALA A 185 5.96 -4.08 -12.07
C ALA A 185 6.82 -4.68 -10.94
N ARG A 186 7.37 -5.89 -11.14
CA ARG A 186 8.27 -6.53 -10.17
C ARG A 186 9.56 -5.74 -10.00
N GLU A 187 10.19 -5.34 -11.09
CA GLU A 187 11.44 -4.56 -11.06
C GLU A 187 11.25 -3.19 -10.39
N ILE A 188 10.14 -2.52 -10.71
CA ILE A 188 9.77 -1.25 -10.11
C ILE A 188 9.53 -1.41 -8.61
N PHE A 189 8.77 -2.43 -8.20
CA PHE A 189 8.56 -2.73 -6.78
C PHE A 189 9.88 -2.99 -6.04
N LEU A 190 10.73 -3.86 -6.57
CA LEU A 190 12.03 -4.18 -5.96
C LEU A 190 12.91 -2.93 -5.82
N LYS A 191 12.94 -2.07 -6.83
CA LYS A 191 13.70 -0.82 -6.81
C LYS A 191 13.14 0.19 -5.81
N ALA A 192 11.82 0.42 -5.82
CA ALA A 192 11.17 1.40 -4.94
C ALA A 192 11.29 1.03 -3.45
N TYR A 193 11.22 -0.25 -3.13
CA TYR A 193 11.30 -0.75 -1.75
C TYR A 193 12.70 -1.26 -1.36
N GLN A 194 13.71 -1.08 -2.23
CA GLN A 194 15.09 -1.53 -2.02
C GLN A 194 15.19 -3.02 -1.64
N ARG A 195 14.42 -3.86 -2.34
CA ARG A 195 14.35 -5.32 -2.12
C ARG A 195 15.06 -6.08 -3.23
N THR A 196 15.43 -7.32 -2.93
CA THR A 196 15.88 -8.31 -3.90
C THR A 196 14.86 -9.45 -3.99
N TYR A 197 14.99 -10.30 -5.02
CA TYR A 197 14.14 -11.48 -5.15
C TYR A 197 14.31 -12.50 -4.01
N ASP A 198 15.36 -12.40 -3.18
CA ASP A 198 15.56 -13.28 -2.02
C ASP A 198 14.46 -13.16 -0.98
N SER A 199 13.74 -12.01 -0.95
CA SER A 199 12.59 -11.84 -0.06
C SER A 199 11.50 -12.87 -0.35
N VAL A 200 11.37 -13.31 -1.61
CA VAL A 200 10.36 -14.28 -2.05
C VAL A 200 10.62 -15.68 -1.47
N LEU A 201 11.87 -16.01 -1.15
CA LEU A 201 12.20 -17.27 -0.47
C LEU A 201 11.78 -17.25 1.01
N LYS A 202 11.57 -16.07 1.58
CA LYS A 202 11.20 -15.87 2.99
C LYS A 202 9.70 -15.57 3.16
N GLN A 203 9.08 -14.88 2.21
CA GLN A 203 7.71 -14.38 2.33
C GLN A 203 6.95 -14.35 0.98
N PRO A 204 6.86 -15.49 0.26
CA PRO A 204 6.24 -15.54 -1.07
C PRO A 204 4.77 -15.08 -1.05
N ASP A 205 4.05 -15.36 0.04
CA ASP A 205 2.66 -14.93 0.26
C ASP A 205 2.47 -13.40 0.25
N LYS A 206 3.43 -12.64 0.79
CA LYS A 206 3.36 -11.17 0.83
C LYS A 206 3.84 -10.57 -0.49
N ASP A 207 4.94 -11.10 -1.02
CA ASP A 207 5.56 -10.53 -2.21
C ASP A 207 4.69 -10.71 -3.47
N ILE A 208 3.98 -11.84 -3.61
CA ILE A 208 3.05 -12.01 -4.73
C ILE A 208 1.92 -10.96 -4.71
N LEU A 209 1.40 -10.60 -3.52
CA LEU A 209 0.38 -9.58 -3.37
C LEU A 209 0.91 -8.19 -3.70
N ASN A 210 2.12 -7.88 -3.25
CA ASN A 210 2.79 -6.62 -3.58
C ASN A 210 3.00 -6.48 -5.09
N TRP A 211 3.49 -7.53 -5.76
CA TRP A 211 3.70 -7.51 -7.21
C TRP A 211 2.41 -7.33 -7.99
N LEU A 212 1.34 -8.03 -7.61
CA LEU A 212 0.02 -7.88 -8.22
C LEU A 212 -0.54 -6.47 -8.01
N SER A 213 -0.37 -5.90 -6.81
CA SER A 213 -0.79 -4.52 -6.51
C SER A 213 0.00 -3.49 -7.31
N THR A 214 1.33 -3.64 -7.40
CA THR A 214 2.17 -2.76 -8.20
C THR A 214 1.84 -2.85 -9.68
N GLU A 215 1.59 -4.05 -10.21
CA GLU A 215 1.17 -4.22 -11.61
C GLU A 215 -0.18 -3.56 -11.88
N PHE A 216 -1.15 -3.72 -10.96
CA PHE A 216 -2.45 -3.08 -11.08
C PHE A 216 -2.32 -1.54 -11.11
N ASN A 217 -1.49 -0.97 -10.24
CA ASN A 217 -1.27 0.47 -10.20
C ASN A 217 -0.54 0.97 -11.46
N LEU A 218 0.49 0.25 -11.93
CA LEU A 218 1.19 0.55 -13.17
C LEU A 218 0.24 0.49 -14.38
N PHE A 219 -0.62 -0.54 -14.43
CA PHE A 219 -1.63 -0.68 -15.47
C PHE A 219 -2.61 0.50 -15.45
N LYS A 220 -3.09 0.90 -14.27
CA LYS A 220 -3.99 2.05 -14.10
C LYS A 220 -3.33 3.35 -14.55
N ALA A 221 -2.03 3.53 -14.28
CA ALA A 221 -1.26 4.67 -14.76
C ALA A 221 -1.20 4.70 -16.29
N ILE A 222 -0.96 3.55 -16.95
CA ILE A 222 -1.02 3.42 -18.41
C ILE A 222 -2.44 3.70 -18.93
N GLU A 223 -3.49 3.15 -18.31
CA GLU A 223 -4.87 3.40 -18.73
C GLU A 223 -5.21 4.89 -18.68
N ASN A 224 -4.85 5.59 -17.60
CA ASN A 224 -5.11 7.03 -17.46
C ASN A 224 -4.35 7.85 -18.51
N ASP A 225 -3.09 7.49 -18.78
CA ASP A 225 -2.27 8.16 -19.78
C ASP A 225 -2.80 7.96 -21.20
N ARG A 226 -3.20 6.73 -21.57
CA ARG A 226 -3.69 6.40 -22.91
C ARG A 226 -5.14 6.78 -23.16
N TYR A 227 -5.97 6.80 -22.12
CA TYR A 227 -7.39 7.15 -22.23
C TYR A 227 -7.71 8.59 -21.87
N CYS A 228 -6.71 9.42 -21.59
CA CYS A 228 -6.91 10.83 -21.27
C CYS A 228 -7.86 11.50 -22.27
N ASP A 229 -7.57 11.35 -23.58
CA ASP A 229 -8.38 11.97 -24.65
C ASP A 229 -9.83 11.48 -24.69
N TYR A 230 -10.07 10.19 -24.39
CA TYR A 230 -11.42 9.62 -24.34
C TYR A 230 -12.22 10.11 -23.12
N ILE A 231 -11.52 10.55 -22.06
CA ILE A 231 -12.14 11.07 -20.83
C ILE A 231 -12.40 12.57 -20.96
N THR A 232 -11.56 13.30 -21.71
CA THR A 232 -11.65 14.76 -21.86
C THR A 232 -12.45 15.22 -23.07
N THR A 233 -12.77 14.32 -24.00
CA THR A 233 -13.53 14.64 -25.22
C THR A 233 -14.99 14.20 -25.10
N PRO A 234 -15.98 15.02 -25.53
CA PRO A 234 -17.37 14.61 -25.56
C PRO A 234 -17.59 13.34 -26.39
N ILE A 235 -18.33 12.37 -25.84
CA ILE A 235 -18.71 11.15 -26.55
C ILE A 235 -19.99 11.41 -27.34
N ASN A 236 -19.95 11.14 -28.65
CA ASN A 236 -21.00 11.54 -29.59
C ASN A 236 -22.25 10.64 -29.59
N SER A 237 -22.18 9.45 -28.99
CA SER A 237 -23.31 8.52 -28.91
C SER A 237 -23.21 7.54 -27.73
N VAL A 238 -24.35 6.99 -27.31
CA VAL A 238 -24.41 5.92 -26.30
C VAL A 238 -23.70 4.65 -26.79
N ASP A 239 -23.81 4.33 -28.08
CA ASP A 239 -23.16 3.14 -28.66
C ASP A 239 -21.63 3.24 -28.61
N ASP A 240 -21.08 4.44 -28.85
CA ASP A 240 -19.64 4.66 -28.78
C ASP A 240 -19.12 4.56 -27.34
N LEU A 241 -19.89 5.07 -26.36
CA LEU A 241 -19.61 4.88 -24.94
C LEU A 241 -19.57 3.39 -24.58
N ILE A 242 -20.56 2.61 -25.02
CA ILE A 242 -20.63 1.16 -24.74
C ILE A 242 -19.45 0.42 -25.38
N LYS A 243 -19.07 0.75 -26.62
CA LYS A 243 -17.92 0.14 -27.30
C LYS A 243 -16.61 0.41 -26.56
N ILE A 244 -16.39 1.64 -26.12
CA ILE A 244 -15.19 2.02 -25.34
C ILE A 244 -15.18 1.27 -24.00
N ALA A 245 -16.29 1.29 -23.27
CA ALA A 245 -16.41 0.62 -21.99
C ALA A 245 -16.14 -0.89 -22.10
N ASN A 246 -16.71 -1.56 -23.11
CA ASN A 246 -16.47 -2.98 -23.36
C ASN A 246 -15.01 -3.28 -23.71
N THR A 247 -14.36 -2.41 -24.50
CA THR A 247 -12.94 -2.55 -24.83
C THR A 247 -12.07 -2.49 -23.58
N ILE A 248 -12.33 -1.52 -22.69
CA ILE A 248 -11.62 -1.38 -21.40
C ILE A 248 -11.86 -2.60 -20.51
N LEU A 249 -13.12 -3.00 -20.33
CA LEU A 249 -13.49 -4.13 -19.47
C LEU A 249 -12.89 -5.45 -19.97
N ASN A 250 -12.90 -5.71 -21.27
CA ASN A 250 -12.33 -6.92 -21.85
C ASN A 250 -10.80 -6.96 -21.71
N ARG A 251 -10.12 -5.81 -21.86
CA ARG A 251 -8.67 -5.71 -21.61
C ARG A 251 -8.33 -6.04 -20.15
N ARG A 252 -9.07 -5.47 -19.19
CA ARG A 252 -8.91 -5.76 -17.75
C ARG A 252 -9.09 -7.25 -17.44
N LYS A 253 -10.14 -7.87 -17.99
CA LYS A 253 -10.44 -9.31 -17.80
C LYS A 253 -9.32 -10.21 -18.34
N SER A 254 -8.87 -9.96 -19.57
CA SER A 254 -7.82 -10.76 -20.23
C SER A 254 -6.49 -10.68 -19.47
N ARG A 255 -6.13 -9.49 -19.00
CA ARG A 255 -4.87 -9.24 -18.28
C ARG A 255 -4.82 -9.90 -16.92
N ALA A 256 -5.88 -9.77 -16.12
CA ALA A 256 -5.87 -10.22 -14.73
C ALA A 256 -5.57 -11.73 -14.58
N GLY A 257 -6.07 -12.58 -15.49
CA GLY A 257 -5.76 -14.00 -15.49
C GLY A 257 -4.29 -14.29 -15.77
N LYS A 258 -3.77 -13.75 -16.89
CA LYS A 258 -2.38 -13.98 -17.30
C LYS A 258 -1.34 -13.37 -16.36
N SER A 259 -1.64 -12.20 -15.78
CA SER A 259 -0.83 -11.55 -14.75
C SER A 259 -0.55 -12.51 -13.58
N LEU A 260 -1.60 -13.17 -13.07
CA LEU A 260 -1.47 -14.11 -11.97
C LEU A 260 -0.56 -15.30 -12.33
N GLU A 261 -0.73 -15.89 -13.52
CA GLU A 261 0.14 -16.96 -14.01
C GLU A 261 1.61 -16.49 -14.09
N HIS A 262 1.88 -15.28 -14.60
CA HIS A 262 3.24 -14.74 -14.72
C HIS A 262 3.92 -14.53 -13.37
N HIS A 263 3.20 -14.03 -12.37
CA HIS A 263 3.76 -13.86 -11.02
C HIS A 263 4.02 -15.19 -10.33
N LEU A 264 3.10 -16.15 -10.42
CA LEU A 264 3.31 -17.52 -9.88
C LEU A 264 4.51 -18.20 -10.54
N SER A 265 4.59 -18.13 -11.88
CA SER A 265 5.72 -18.62 -12.66
C SER A 265 7.05 -18.04 -12.15
N LYS A 266 7.10 -16.74 -11.84
CA LYS A 266 8.30 -16.13 -11.23
C LYS A 266 8.61 -16.66 -9.83
N VAL A 267 7.60 -16.82 -8.99
CA VAL A 267 7.78 -17.39 -7.65
C VAL A 267 8.41 -18.78 -7.79
N PHE A 268 7.88 -19.65 -8.65
CA PHE A 268 8.43 -21.00 -8.86
C PHE A 268 9.87 -20.98 -9.36
N ASN A 269 10.19 -20.10 -10.31
CA ASN A 269 11.56 -19.93 -10.80
C ASN A 269 12.53 -19.50 -9.70
N ILE A 270 12.13 -18.58 -8.81
CA ILE A 270 12.98 -18.15 -7.68
C ILE A 270 13.20 -19.30 -6.68
N TRP A 271 12.17 -20.12 -6.46
CA TRP A 271 12.24 -21.30 -5.60
C TRP A 271 13.00 -22.48 -6.25
N ASN A 272 13.50 -22.33 -7.48
CA ASN A 272 14.12 -23.39 -8.28
C ASN A 272 13.22 -24.64 -8.41
N ILE A 273 11.91 -24.42 -8.53
CA ILE A 273 10.92 -25.46 -8.77
C ILE A 273 10.83 -25.71 -10.27
N SER A 274 10.94 -26.96 -10.70
CA SER A 274 10.71 -27.33 -12.10
C SER A 274 9.23 -27.54 -12.37
N TYR A 275 8.75 -27.00 -13.49
CA TYR A 275 7.35 -27.10 -13.93
C TYR A 275 7.24 -26.95 -15.44
N THR A 276 6.12 -27.39 -16.00
CA THR A 276 5.66 -27.01 -17.34
C THR A 276 4.42 -26.14 -17.21
N SER A 277 4.49 -24.91 -17.71
CA SER A 277 3.32 -24.03 -17.89
C SER A 277 2.72 -24.20 -19.28
N GLN A 278 1.41 -23.95 -19.43
CA GLN A 278 0.71 -24.09 -20.73
C GLN A 278 0.89 -25.50 -21.33
N ALA A 279 0.99 -26.51 -20.46
CA ALA A 279 1.12 -27.90 -20.87
C ALA A 279 -0.15 -28.37 -21.60
N THR A 280 -0.03 -29.43 -22.40
CA THR A 280 -1.19 -30.11 -22.99
C THR A 280 -1.26 -31.52 -22.42
N THR A 281 -2.36 -31.81 -21.72
CA THR A 281 -2.66 -33.10 -21.09
C THR A 281 -3.65 -33.88 -21.96
N GLU A 282 -4.43 -34.79 -21.36
CA GLU A 282 -5.43 -35.57 -22.08
C GLU A 282 -6.46 -34.67 -22.77
N VAL A 283 -6.89 -35.07 -23.97
CA VAL A 283 -7.99 -34.41 -24.70
C VAL A 283 -7.74 -32.90 -24.95
N ASN A 284 -6.48 -32.53 -25.22
CA ASN A 284 -6.06 -31.15 -25.48
C ASN A 284 -6.38 -30.15 -24.34
N LYS A 285 -6.55 -30.65 -23.11
CA LYS A 285 -6.74 -29.80 -21.93
C LYS A 285 -5.44 -29.08 -21.62
N LYS A 286 -5.56 -27.86 -21.07
CA LYS A 286 -4.44 -26.94 -20.86
C LYS A 286 -4.37 -26.47 -19.41
N PRO A 287 -3.81 -27.29 -18.50
CA PRO A 287 -3.57 -26.85 -17.14
C PRO A 287 -2.62 -25.66 -17.10
N ASP A 288 -2.79 -24.81 -16.08
CA ASP A 288 -1.91 -23.66 -15.89
C ASP A 288 -0.48 -24.10 -15.55
N PHE A 289 -0.33 -25.02 -14.59
CA PHE A 289 0.95 -25.59 -14.17
C PHE A 289 0.89 -27.10 -13.87
N ILE A 290 1.88 -27.83 -14.39
CA ILE A 290 2.15 -29.23 -14.08
C ILE A 290 3.58 -29.35 -13.54
N PHE A 291 3.74 -30.09 -12.45
CA PHE A 291 5.03 -30.34 -11.81
C PHE A 291 5.28 -31.86 -11.77
N LEU A 292 6.50 -32.37 -12.02
CA LEU A 292 7.74 -31.66 -12.37
C LEU A 292 7.74 -31.11 -13.82
N SER A 293 7.22 -31.89 -14.76
CA SER A 293 7.17 -31.54 -16.18
C SER A 293 6.09 -32.33 -16.89
N ILE A 294 5.71 -31.91 -18.09
CA ILE A 294 4.71 -32.64 -18.90
C ILE A 294 5.22 -34.03 -19.34
N GLU A 295 6.52 -34.20 -19.52
CA GLU A 295 7.11 -35.50 -19.84
C GLU A 295 6.99 -36.47 -18.65
N GLN A 296 7.26 -35.99 -17.43
CA GLN A 296 7.07 -36.80 -16.22
C GLN A 296 5.60 -37.08 -15.96
N TYR A 297 4.74 -36.10 -16.27
CA TYR A 297 3.29 -36.26 -16.19
C TYR A 297 2.77 -37.44 -17.01
N PHE A 298 3.39 -37.84 -18.13
CA PHE A 298 2.98 -39.02 -18.88
C PHE A 298 3.72 -40.31 -18.50
N LYS A 299 4.85 -40.21 -17.77
CA LYS A 299 5.69 -41.36 -17.37
C LYS A 299 5.32 -41.99 -16.03
N GLU A 300 5.04 -41.16 -15.03
CA GLU A 300 4.70 -41.61 -13.66
C GLU A 300 3.36 -42.38 -13.66
N PRO A 301 3.01 -43.23 -12.68
CA PRO A 301 1.68 -43.83 -12.63
C PRO A 301 0.59 -42.80 -12.28
N VAL A 302 -0.67 -43.11 -12.60
CA VAL A 302 -1.84 -42.32 -12.17
C VAL A 302 -1.86 -42.27 -10.64
N GLY A 303 -2.00 -41.07 -10.08
CA GLY A 303 -2.00 -40.86 -8.64
C GLY A 303 -0.62 -40.91 -7.98
N SER A 304 0.48 -40.85 -8.74
CA SER A 304 1.83 -40.71 -8.17
C SER A 304 1.96 -39.44 -7.34
N ASP A 305 2.52 -39.58 -6.13
CA ASP A 305 2.77 -38.46 -5.21
C ASP A 305 3.79 -37.45 -5.75
N LYS A 306 4.51 -37.80 -6.83
CA LYS A 306 5.42 -36.90 -7.55
C LYS A 306 4.73 -35.96 -8.52
N LEU A 307 3.47 -36.24 -8.89
CA LEU A 307 2.73 -35.44 -9.85
C LEU A 307 1.90 -34.40 -9.11
N VAL A 308 2.18 -33.12 -9.35
CA VAL A 308 1.43 -32.01 -8.77
C VAL A 308 0.81 -31.15 -9.86
N PHE A 309 -0.44 -30.76 -9.63
CA PHE A 309 -1.20 -29.85 -10.46
C PHE A 309 -1.45 -28.55 -9.70
N LEU A 310 -1.33 -27.40 -10.38
CA LEU A 310 -1.83 -26.13 -9.88
C LEU A 310 -2.60 -25.38 -10.97
N GLY A 311 -3.89 -25.13 -10.71
CA GLY A 311 -4.68 -24.15 -11.45
C GLY A 311 -4.54 -22.76 -10.83
N ALA A 312 -4.62 -21.70 -11.62
CA ALA A 312 -4.52 -20.32 -11.16
C ALA A 312 -5.77 -19.53 -11.58
N LYS A 313 -6.55 -19.06 -10.59
CA LYS A 313 -7.74 -18.23 -10.86
C LYS A 313 -7.79 -17.05 -9.91
N THR A 314 -7.80 -15.83 -10.46
CA THR A 314 -7.98 -14.61 -9.66
C THR A 314 -9.26 -14.65 -8.82
N THR A 315 -10.32 -15.22 -9.36
CA THR A 315 -11.58 -15.47 -8.67
C THR A 315 -12.10 -16.85 -9.05
N CYS A 316 -12.43 -17.68 -8.07
CA CYS A 316 -12.98 -19.01 -8.29
C CYS A 316 -14.45 -18.95 -8.69
N LYS A 317 -15.36 -18.48 -7.80
CA LYS A 317 -16.83 -18.66 -7.94
C LYS A 317 -17.14 -20.02 -8.56
N ASP A 318 -18.04 -20.21 -9.53
CA ASP A 318 -18.28 -21.53 -10.12
C ASP A 318 -17.18 -22.04 -11.09
N ARG A 319 -16.18 -21.20 -11.40
CA ARG A 319 -15.14 -21.52 -12.41
C ARG A 319 -14.07 -22.50 -11.94
N TRP A 320 -14.05 -22.87 -10.66
CA TRP A 320 -13.12 -23.90 -10.17
C TRP A 320 -13.39 -25.27 -10.77
N ARG A 321 -14.64 -25.58 -11.14
CA ARG A 321 -15.01 -26.88 -11.74
C ARG A 321 -14.24 -27.17 -13.02
N GLN A 322 -13.82 -26.13 -13.73
CA GLN A 322 -13.04 -26.24 -14.97
C GLN A 322 -11.72 -27.00 -14.76
N ILE A 323 -11.09 -26.87 -13.58
CA ILE A 323 -9.78 -27.47 -13.32
C ILE A 323 -9.84 -28.95 -12.93
N VAL A 324 -11.01 -29.45 -12.51
CA VAL A 324 -11.18 -30.84 -12.02
C VAL A 324 -10.77 -31.83 -13.11
N GLY A 325 -11.18 -31.55 -14.34
CA GLY A 325 -10.86 -32.39 -15.49
C GLY A 325 -9.50 -32.10 -16.13
N GLU A 326 -8.75 -31.07 -15.78
CA GLU A 326 -7.62 -30.61 -16.61
C GLU A 326 -6.39 -31.55 -16.64
N ALA A 327 -6.32 -32.57 -15.78
CA ALA A 327 -5.22 -33.53 -15.79
C ALA A 327 -5.65 -34.88 -15.17
N ASP A 328 -6.05 -35.85 -15.99
CA ASP A 328 -6.74 -37.05 -15.51
C ASP A 328 -5.85 -37.94 -14.60
N ARG A 329 -4.52 -37.82 -14.71
CA ARG A 329 -3.55 -38.63 -13.96
C ARG A 329 -3.28 -38.12 -12.54
N ILE A 330 -3.78 -36.93 -12.18
CA ILE A 330 -3.57 -36.29 -10.87
C ILE A 330 -4.93 -36.13 -10.18
N PRO A 331 -5.35 -37.03 -9.29
CA PRO A 331 -6.66 -36.93 -8.63
C PRO A 331 -6.81 -35.69 -7.74
N GLN A 332 -5.75 -35.31 -6.99
CA GLN A 332 -5.75 -34.16 -6.10
C GLN A 332 -5.28 -32.89 -6.83
N LYS A 333 -6.18 -31.92 -6.98
CA LYS A 333 -5.89 -30.64 -7.63
C LYS A 333 -5.58 -29.56 -6.61
N HIS A 334 -4.56 -28.76 -6.86
CA HIS A 334 -4.39 -27.49 -6.17
C HIS A 334 -4.93 -26.34 -7.01
N LEU A 335 -5.58 -25.38 -6.36
CA LEU A 335 -6.12 -24.19 -7.00
C LEU A 335 -5.63 -22.94 -6.26
N PHE A 336 -4.73 -22.18 -6.89
CA PHE A 336 -4.34 -20.88 -6.39
C PHE A 336 -5.43 -19.84 -6.66
N THR A 337 -5.82 -19.07 -5.64
CA THR A 337 -6.75 -17.96 -5.81
C THR A 337 -6.47 -16.74 -4.94
N LEU A 338 -6.88 -15.57 -5.45
CA LEU A 338 -6.90 -14.29 -4.73
C LEU A 338 -8.28 -13.96 -4.13
N GLN A 339 -9.28 -14.83 -4.34
CA GLN A 339 -10.61 -14.62 -3.80
C GLN A 339 -10.58 -14.69 -2.27
N GLN A 340 -11.04 -13.62 -1.62
CA GLN A 340 -11.20 -13.56 -0.18
C GLN A 340 -12.57 -14.11 0.19
N GLY A 341 -12.58 -15.27 0.85
CA GLY A 341 -13.80 -15.95 1.28
C GLY A 341 -14.46 -16.79 0.18
N ILE A 342 -14.86 -17.99 0.59
CA ILE A 342 -15.68 -18.94 -0.18
C ILE A 342 -16.68 -19.56 0.81
N SER A 343 -17.91 -19.81 0.35
CA SER A 343 -18.95 -20.37 1.22
C SER A 343 -18.59 -21.79 1.69
N VAL A 344 -19.07 -22.17 2.88
CA VAL A 344 -18.88 -23.51 3.45
C VAL A 344 -19.33 -24.61 2.47
N ASN A 345 -20.49 -24.43 1.83
CA ASN A 345 -21.03 -25.38 0.87
C ASN A 345 -20.09 -25.57 -0.33
N GLN A 346 -19.54 -24.47 -0.86
CA GLN A 346 -18.63 -24.52 -1.99
C GLN A 346 -17.27 -25.13 -1.60
N LEU A 347 -16.75 -24.85 -0.40
CA LEU A 347 -15.53 -25.47 0.11
C LEU A 347 -15.70 -26.99 0.30
N LYS A 348 -16.86 -27.42 0.81
CA LYS A 348 -17.20 -28.84 0.93
C LYS A 348 -17.24 -29.53 -0.43
N GLU A 349 -17.83 -28.87 -1.42
CA GLU A 349 -17.90 -29.38 -2.78
C GLU A 349 -16.51 -29.49 -3.43
N MET A 350 -15.69 -28.44 -3.33
CA MET A 350 -14.29 -28.47 -3.77
C MET A 350 -13.53 -29.66 -3.17
N LYS A 351 -13.65 -29.86 -1.85
CA LYS A 351 -13.01 -30.98 -1.16
C LYS A 351 -13.51 -32.34 -1.64
N THR A 352 -14.81 -32.46 -1.92
CA THR A 352 -15.43 -33.70 -2.43
C THR A 352 -14.91 -34.04 -3.83
N GLU A 353 -14.68 -33.03 -4.67
CA GLU A 353 -14.12 -33.17 -6.03
C GLU A 353 -12.58 -33.22 -6.06
N GLY A 354 -11.92 -33.35 -4.89
CA GLY A 354 -10.45 -33.45 -4.82
C GLY A 354 -9.71 -32.14 -5.09
N VAL A 355 -10.32 -30.99 -4.82
CA VAL A 355 -9.71 -29.66 -5.00
C VAL A 355 -9.30 -29.05 -3.66
N SER A 356 -8.01 -28.78 -3.52
CA SER A 356 -7.39 -28.08 -2.39
C SER A 356 -7.03 -26.64 -2.77
N LEU A 357 -7.43 -25.68 -1.93
CA LEU A 357 -7.12 -24.27 -2.18
C LEU A 357 -5.71 -23.90 -1.75
N VAL A 358 -5.08 -23.05 -2.54
CA VAL A 358 -3.84 -22.34 -2.20
C VAL A 358 -4.15 -20.84 -2.23
N VAL A 359 -3.87 -20.13 -1.14
CA VAL A 359 -4.14 -18.69 -1.01
C VAL A 359 -2.94 -17.96 -0.42
N PRO A 360 -2.76 -16.66 -0.67
CA PRO A 360 -1.82 -15.86 0.10
C PRO A 360 -2.17 -15.90 1.60
N LYS A 361 -1.18 -16.14 2.46
CA LYS A 361 -1.35 -16.17 3.93
C LYS A 361 -2.21 -15.01 4.49
N PRO A 362 -2.07 -13.74 4.05
CA PRO A 362 -2.92 -12.65 4.54
C PRO A 362 -4.43 -12.85 4.27
N TYR A 363 -4.80 -13.64 3.26
CA TYR A 363 -6.20 -13.88 2.89
C TYR A 363 -6.81 -15.08 3.60
N LEU A 364 -6.03 -15.92 4.27
CA LEU A 364 -6.53 -17.11 4.97
C LEU A 364 -7.59 -16.77 6.04
N SER A 365 -7.46 -15.61 6.68
CA SER A 365 -8.41 -15.11 7.69
C SER A 365 -9.81 -14.81 7.15
N SER A 366 -9.96 -14.63 5.83
CA SER A 366 -11.25 -14.40 5.17
C SER A 366 -12.11 -15.66 5.00
N PHE A 367 -11.53 -16.85 5.24
CA PHE A 367 -12.23 -18.13 5.12
C PHE A 367 -12.85 -18.58 6.45
N PRO A 368 -13.91 -19.43 6.42
CA PRO A 368 -14.51 -20.02 7.63
C PRO A 368 -13.47 -20.77 8.47
N LYS A 369 -13.50 -20.59 9.80
CA LYS A 369 -12.44 -21.06 10.71
C LYS A 369 -12.21 -22.56 10.60
N GLU A 370 -13.28 -23.34 10.45
CA GLU A 370 -13.27 -24.79 10.37
C GLU A 370 -12.60 -25.35 9.10
N TYR A 371 -12.46 -24.55 8.03
CA TYR A 371 -11.78 -24.95 6.78
C TYR A 371 -10.35 -24.42 6.66
N ARG A 372 -9.90 -23.51 7.53
CA ARG A 372 -8.57 -22.86 7.38
C ARG A 372 -7.41 -23.85 7.44
N ALA A 373 -7.56 -24.96 8.16
CA ALA A 373 -6.53 -26.00 8.25
C ALA A 373 -6.35 -26.78 6.93
N ASP A 374 -7.41 -26.88 6.12
CA ASP A 374 -7.41 -27.57 4.83
C ASP A 374 -6.88 -26.67 3.69
N ILE A 375 -6.83 -25.35 3.91
CA ILE A 375 -6.38 -24.38 2.91
C ILE A 375 -4.88 -24.14 3.05
N TRP A 376 -4.15 -24.24 1.94
CA TRP A 376 -2.70 -24.05 1.93
C TRP A 376 -2.33 -22.61 1.68
N THR A 377 -1.20 -22.17 2.25
CA THR A 377 -0.59 -20.91 1.85
C THR A 377 0.28 -21.11 0.62
N LEU A 378 0.63 -20.04 -0.11
CA LEU A 378 1.60 -20.13 -1.20
C LEU A 378 2.93 -20.67 -0.69
N ASN A 379 3.38 -20.21 0.49
CA ASN A 379 4.60 -20.70 1.12
C ASN A 379 4.54 -22.21 1.38
N LYS A 380 3.43 -22.73 1.93
CA LYS A 380 3.26 -24.17 2.15
C LYS A 380 3.33 -24.94 0.83
N PHE A 381 2.65 -24.44 -0.20
CA PHE A 381 2.62 -25.08 -1.51
C PHE A 381 4.01 -25.17 -2.15
N VAL A 382 4.79 -24.09 -2.18
CA VAL A 382 6.13 -24.11 -2.79
C VAL A 382 7.11 -25.01 -2.04
N HIS A 383 7.02 -25.10 -0.71
CA HIS A 383 7.79 -26.07 0.07
C HIS A 383 7.41 -27.52 -0.27
N TYR A 384 6.10 -27.82 -0.26
CA TYR A 384 5.60 -29.14 -0.63
C TYR A 384 6.07 -29.57 -2.01
N VAL A 385 5.91 -28.70 -3.02
CA VAL A 385 6.34 -29.02 -4.38
C VAL A 385 7.86 -29.25 -4.41
N ARG A 386 8.66 -28.42 -3.75
CA ARG A 386 10.13 -28.62 -3.71
C ARG A 386 10.53 -29.96 -3.09
N GLU A 387 9.84 -30.40 -2.03
CA GLU A 387 10.07 -31.71 -1.41
C GLU A 387 9.75 -32.86 -2.37
N THR A 388 8.68 -32.75 -3.17
CA THR A 388 8.34 -33.78 -4.18
C THR A 388 9.35 -33.90 -5.34
N GLN A 389 10.24 -32.90 -5.50
CA GLN A 389 11.27 -32.84 -6.55
C GLN A 389 12.68 -33.17 -6.05
N SER A 390 12.83 -33.45 -4.75
CA SER A 390 14.12 -33.70 -4.10
C SER A 390 14.55 -35.17 -4.20
#